data_AF-A0A183B9E6-F1
#
_entry.id   AF-A0A183B9E6-F1
#
_cell.length_a   1.000
_cell.length_b   1.000
_cell.length_c   1.000
_cell.angle_alpha   90.00
_cell.angle_beta   90.00
_cell.angle_gamma   90.00
#
_symmetry.space_group_name_H-M   'P 1'
#
loop_
_entity.id
_entity.type
_entity.pdbx_description
1 polymer ?
#
loop_
_entity_poly.entity_id
_entity_poly.type
_entity_poly.pdbx_seq_one_letter_code
_entity_poly.pdbx_strand_id
1 'polypeptide(L)'
;MAIKANDFILIRKELYFRSLKLNPDSIETIDGMKVCLKNAIGLPYGTVFAVNGSAIEPVSVDELDEQVLVSSDESADNGGAATRLDNKDNRDIVDCTLNQKLDYGDIKMLQSAGSTAKEIVNELVKGNANFEKKTKFSQEKYLKKKRKRYLGLFSIERPCSRILCELYSKLRRDKCL
;
A
#
# COMPACT_ATOMS: atom_id res chain seq x y z
N MET A 1 -10.05 0.33 -23.41
CA MET A 1 -9.15 1.39 -23.90
C MET A 1 -7.83 1.27 -23.15
N ALA A 2 -6.71 1.27 -23.87
CA ALA A 2 -5.37 1.16 -23.30
C ALA A 2 -4.76 2.55 -23.02
N ILE A 3 -3.82 2.61 -22.09
CA ILE A 3 -3.02 3.78 -21.74
C ILE A 3 -2.05 4.08 -22.88
N LYS A 4 -1.99 5.33 -23.36
CA LYS A 4 -1.06 5.75 -24.40
C LYS A 4 -0.06 6.78 -23.87
N ALA A 5 1.10 6.85 -24.54
CA ALA A 5 2.06 7.91 -24.30
C ALA A 5 1.43 9.29 -24.57
N ASN A 6 1.81 10.29 -23.77
CA ASN A 6 1.35 11.68 -23.79
C ASN A 6 -0.12 11.92 -23.42
N ASP A 7 -0.87 10.88 -23.02
CA ASP A 7 -2.22 11.04 -22.50
C ASP A 7 -2.22 11.67 -21.09
N PHE A 8 -3.27 12.42 -20.79
CA PHE A 8 -3.55 12.80 -19.41
C PHE A 8 -4.13 11.59 -18.67
N ILE A 9 -3.52 11.26 -17.54
CA ILE A 9 -3.92 10.14 -16.70
C ILE A 9 -4.15 10.60 -15.26
N LEU A 10 -4.91 9.81 -14.52
CA LEU A 10 -5.08 9.99 -13.08
C LEU A 10 -4.35 8.85 -12.36
N ILE A 11 -3.33 9.17 -11.58
CA ILE A 11 -2.81 8.21 -10.60
C ILE A 11 -3.76 8.21 -9.42
N ARG A 12 -4.36 7.05 -9.14
CA ARG A 12 -5.17 6.80 -7.97
C ARG A 12 -4.37 6.00 -6.95
N LYS A 13 -4.23 6.58 -5.77
CA LYS A 13 -3.76 5.90 -4.58
C LYS A 13 -4.85 5.97 -3.51
N GLU A 14 -5.60 4.88 -3.38
CA GLU A 14 -6.76 4.79 -2.50
C GLU A 14 -7.87 5.82 -2.82
N LEU A 15 -7.95 6.87 -2.00
CA LEU A 15 -8.88 7.99 -2.08
C LEU A 15 -8.22 9.28 -2.61
N TYR A 16 -6.91 9.23 -2.87
CA TYR A 16 -6.15 10.32 -3.42
C TYR A 16 -5.99 10.12 -4.93
N PHE A 17 -6.26 11.17 -5.68
CA PHE A 17 -6.02 11.24 -7.11
C PHE A 17 -4.96 12.31 -7.38
N ARG A 18 -4.09 12.05 -8.34
CA ARG A 18 -3.16 13.04 -8.88
C ARG A 18 -3.23 12.98 -10.40
N SER A 19 -3.54 14.10 -11.04
CA SER A 19 -3.50 14.22 -12.48
C SER A 19 -2.07 14.46 -12.97
N LEU A 20 -1.66 13.76 -14.03
CA LEU A 20 -0.39 14.00 -14.70
C LEU A 20 -0.51 13.71 -16.21
N LYS A 21 0.40 14.29 -17.00
CA LYS A 21 0.57 13.94 -18.40
C LYS A 21 1.63 12.85 -18.50
N LEU A 22 1.27 11.69 -19.05
CA LEU A 22 2.15 10.51 -19.08
C LEU A 22 3.24 10.69 -20.13
N ASN A 23 4.44 11.06 -19.71
CA ASN A 23 5.60 11.04 -20.60
C ASN A 23 6.37 9.72 -20.37
N PRO A 24 6.79 8.99 -21.42
CA PRO A 24 7.51 7.73 -21.24
C PRO A 24 8.78 7.91 -20.40
N ASP A 25 9.57 8.95 -20.66
CA ASP A 25 10.85 9.15 -19.98
C ASP A 25 10.76 9.94 -18.68
N SER A 26 9.57 10.40 -18.27
CA SER A 26 9.45 11.15 -17.02
C SER A 26 9.57 10.25 -15.81
N ILE A 27 10.38 10.69 -14.85
CA ILE A 27 10.47 10.10 -13.52
C ILE A 27 9.46 10.82 -12.65
N GLU A 28 8.48 10.07 -12.15
CA GLU A 28 7.48 10.58 -11.22
C GLU A 28 7.82 10.16 -9.79
N THR A 29 7.52 11.01 -8.83
CA THR A 29 7.67 10.67 -7.41
C THR A 29 6.35 10.12 -6.87
N ILE A 30 6.35 8.86 -6.44
CA ILE A 30 5.23 8.16 -5.80
C ILE A 30 5.72 7.71 -4.42
N ASP A 31 5.11 8.21 -3.35
CA ASP A 31 5.50 7.93 -1.94
C ASP A 31 6.98 8.19 -1.60
N GLY A 32 7.59 9.17 -2.25
CA GLY A 32 9.02 9.49 -2.08
C GLY A 32 9.95 8.56 -2.86
N MET A 33 9.43 7.55 -3.56
CA MET A 33 10.17 6.74 -4.52
C MET A 33 10.10 7.39 -5.90
N LYS A 34 11.22 7.39 -6.62
CA LYS A 34 11.32 7.89 -8.00
C LYS A 34 11.07 6.74 -8.95
N VAL A 35 10.03 6.84 -9.77
CA VAL A 35 9.53 5.72 -10.58
C VAL A 35 9.26 6.13 -12.02
N CYS A 36 9.58 5.24 -12.95
CA CYS A 36 9.35 5.40 -14.38
C CYS A 36 8.06 4.67 -14.80
N LEU A 37 7.18 5.37 -15.53
CA LEU A 37 5.85 4.88 -15.89
C LEU A 37 5.77 4.21 -17.27
N LYS A 38 6.91 3.91 -17.92
CA LYS A 38 6.95 3.30 -19.27
C LYS A 38 6.14 2.03 -19.36
N ASN A 39 6.24 1.17 -18.33
CA ASN A 39 5.61 -0.14 -18.31
C ASN A 39 4.07 -0.08 -18.22
N ALA A 40 3.48 1.10 -17.95
CA ALA A 40 2.03 1.27 -17.99
C ALA A 40 1.47 1.44 -19.41
N ILE A 41 2.31 1.82 -20.38
CA ILE A 41 1.87 2.10 -21.75
C ILE A 41 1.41 0.79 -22.41
N GLY A 42 0.22 0.79 -23.01
CA GLY A 42 -0.38 -0.38 -23.64
C GLY A 42 -1.27 -1.21 -22.73
N LEU A 43 -1.20 -1.01 -21.40
CA LEU A 43 -2.08 -1.68 -20.44
C LEU A 43 -3.43 -0.97 -20.31
N PRO A 44 -4.50 -1.67 -19.89
CA PRO A 44 -5.81 -1.04 -19.70
C PRO A 44 -5.81 -0.06 -18.53
N TYR A 45 -6.65 0.98 -18.64
CA TYR A 45 -6.97 1.82 -17.47
C TYR A 45 -7.63 0.98 -16.37
N GLY A 46 -7.35 1.33 -15.11
CA GLY A 46 -7.75 0.58 -13.93
C GLY A 46 -6.74 -0.47 -13.48
N THR A 47 -5.69 -0.73 -14.26
CA THR A 47 -4.60 -1.64 -13.86
C THR A 47 -3.91 -1.12 -12.61
N VAL A 48 -3.68 -2.02 -11.65
CA VAL A 48 -2.94 -1.76 -10.42
C VAL A 48 -1.47 -2.10 -10.64
N PHE A 49 -0.59 -1.25 -10.14
CA PHE A 49 0.86 -1.35 -10.27
C PHE A 49 1.51 -1.35 -8.90
N ALA A 50 2.54 -2.18 -8.72
CA ALA A 50 3.48 -2.10 -7.62
C ALA A 50 4.74 -1.34 -8.05
N VAL A 51 5.32 -0.60 -7.11
CA VAL A 51 6.59 0.09 -7.30
C VAL A 51 7.72 -0.85 -6.90
N ASN A 52 8.52 -1.28 -7.88
CA ASN A 52 9.71 -2.11 -7.66
C ASN A 52 10.95 -1.28 -8.01
N GLY A 53 11.47 -0.58 -7.01
CA GLY A 53 12.60 0.34 -7.16
C GLY A 53 12.26 1.53 -8.07
N SER A 54 12.84 1.55 -9.27
CA SER A 54 12.65 2.61 -10.27
C SER A 54 11.60 2.25 -11.33
N ALA A 55 11.14 1.00 -11.38
CA ALA A 55 10.18 0.52 -12.36
C ALA A 55 8.83 0.18 -11.70
N ILE A 56 7.81 0.02 -12.54
CA ILE A 56 6.49 -0.44 -12.12
C ILE A 56 6.18 -1.78 -12.76
N GLU A 57 5.51 -2.63 -12.00
CA GLU A 57 5.05 -3.93 -12.46
C GLU A 57 3.54 -4.04 -12.25
N PRO A 58 2.77 -4.52 -13.24
CA PRO A 58 1.35 -4.75 -13.07
C PRO A 58 1.12 -5.88 -12.06
N VAL A 59 0.18 -5.69 -11.15
CA VAL A 59 -0.17 -6.69 -10.14
C VAL A 59 -1.57 -7.20 -10.44
N SER A 60 -1.72 -8.52 -10.45
CA SER A 60 -3.03 -9.16 -10.59
C SER A 60 -3.85 -9.03 -9.30
N VAL A 61 -5.18 -9.17 -9.42
CA VAL A 61 -6.08 -9.09 -8.27
C VAL A 61 -5.82 -10.23 -7.27
N ASP A 62 -5.46 -11.41 -7.78
CA ASP A 62 -5.16 -12.59 -6.97
C ASP A 62 -3.88 -12.41 -6.15
N GLU A 63 -2.84 -11.81 -6.73
CA GLU A 63 -1.60 -11.46 -6.01
C GLU A 63 -1.83 -10.38 -4.94
N LEU A 64 -2.81 -9.50 -5.13
CA LEU A 64 -3.22 -8.51 -4.14
C LEU A 64 -3.84 -9.19 -2.91
N ASP A 65 -4.76 -10.13 -3.15
CA ASP A 65 -5.42 -10.87 -2.08
C ASP A 65 -4.44 -11.78 -1.36
N GLU A 66 -3.57 -12.51 -2.07
CA GLU A 66 -2.52 -13.31 -1.42
C GLU A 66 -1.63 -12.44 -0.53
N GLN A 67 -1.16 -11.27 -0.99
CA GLN A 67 -0.32 -10.39 -0.17
C GLN A 67 -1.05 -9.78 1.03
N VAL A 68 -2.38 -9.68 0.98
CA VAL A 68 -3.25 -9.24 2.08
C VAL A 68 -3.57 -10.38 3.05
N LEU A 69 -3.67 -11.62 2.56
CA LEU A 69 -4.11 -12.81 3.30
C LEU A 69 -3.00 -13.54 4.09
N VAL A 70 -1.71 -13.25 3.88
CA VAL A 70 -0.58 -13.98 4.55
C VAL A 70 -0.42 -13.73 6.07
N SER A 71 -1.49 -13.64 6.87
CA SER A 71 -1.35 -13.64 8.34
C SER A 71 -2.49 -14.29 9.11
N SER A 72 -3.45 -14.94 8.46
CA SER A 72 -4.20 -15.98 9.17
C SER A 72 -3.30 -17.20 9.21
N ASP A 73 -2.65 -17.40 10.35
CA ASP A 73 -1.90 -18.60 10.68
C ASP A 73 -2.79 -19.82 10.38
N GLU A 74 -2.45 -20.56 9.32
CA GLU A 74 -2.92 -21.91 9.06
C GLU A 74 -2.31 -22.82 10.13
N SER A 75 -2.85 -22.76 11.35
CA SER A 75 -2.79 -23.91 12.24
C SER A 75 -4.03 -24.74 11.96
N ALA A 76 -3.83 -25.77 11.14
CA ALA A 76 -4.75 -26.87 10.97
C ALA A 76 -5.14 -27.42 12.35
N ASP A 77 -6.34 -27.05 12.83
CA ASP A 77 -7.07 -27.81 13.83
C ASP A 77 -8.39 -28.24 13.21
N ASN A 78 -8.43 -29.51 12.89
CA ASN A 78 -9.54 -30.20 12.29
C ASN A 78 -10.60 -30.43 13.38
N GLY A 79 -11.52 -29.49 13.58
CA GLY A 79 -12.71 -29.73 14.41
C GLY A 79 -13.34 -28.50 15.06
N GLY A 80 -14.57 -28.19 14.66
CA GLY A 80 -15.54 -27.48 15.50
C GLY A 80 -15.46 -25.95 15.49
N ALA A 81 -16.44 -25.33 14.82
CA ALA A 81 -16.68 -23.89 14.84
C ALA A 81 -17.00 -23.38 16.26
N ALA A 82 -15.98 -22.98 17.00
CA ALA A 82 -16.08 -22.02 18.09
C ALA A 82 -15.04 -20.94 17.81
N THR A 83 -15.49 -19.76 17.37
CA THR A 83 -14.67 -18.54 17.30
C THR A 83 -14.00 -18.37 18.66
N ARG A 84 -12.72 -18.74 18.79
CA ARG A 84 -11.89 -18.42 19.96
C ARG A 84 -11.90 -16.90 20.07
N LEU A 85 -12.79 -16.38 20.90
CA LEU A 85 -12.76 -15.02 21.43
C LEU A 85 -11.42 -14.92 22.12
N ASP A 86 -10.47 -14.33 21.41
CA ASP A 86 -9.16 -14.02 21.96
C ASP A 86 -9.45 -12.96 23.03
N ASN A 87 -9.55 -13.38 24.29
CA ASN A 87 -9.81 -12.52 25.46
C ASN A 87 -8.63 -11.59 25.78
N LYS A 88 -7.81 -11.29 24.77
CA LYS A 88 -6.76 -10.28 24.85
C LYS A 88 -7.43 -8.92 24.87
N ASP A 89 -6.91 -8.05 25.69
CA ASP A 89 -7.29 -6.64 25.72
C ASP A 89 -6.03 -5.76 25.79
N ASN A 90 -6.24 -4.45 25.84
CA ASN A 90 -5.15 -3.48 25.76
C ASN A 90 -4.67 -2.99 27.15
N ARG A 91 -5.09 -3.61 28.27
CA ARG A 91 -4.81 -3.08 29.61
C ARG A 91 -3.31 -3.01 29.94
N ASP A 92 -2.55 -4.00 29.45
CA ASP A 92 -1.11 -4.13 29.68
C ASP A 92 -0.25 -3.54 28.55
N ILE A 93 -0.86 -2.82 27.60
CA ILE A 93 -0.16 -2.19 26.49
C ILE A 93 0.21 -0.75 26.88
N VAL A 94 1.48 -0.54 27.17
CA VAL A 94 2.03 0.79 27.45
C VAL A 94 2.55 1.41 26.15
N ASP A 95 2.18 2.67 25.90
CA ASP A 95 2.71 3.42 24.77
C ASP A 95 4.13 3.92 25.08
N CYS A 96 5.10 3.43 24.32
CA CYS A 96 6.52 3.71 24.47
C CYS A 96 7.18 3.73 23.10
N THR A 97 8.11 4.65 22.88
CA THR A 97 8.90 4.75 21.64
C THR A 97 9.75 3.50 21.39
N LEU A 98 10.14 2.79 22.45
CA LEU A 98 10.94 1.55 22.41
C LEU A 98 10.14 0.32 21.94
N ASN A 99 8.82 0.45 21.75
CA ASN A 99 7.98 -0.67 21.32
C ASN A 99 8.32 -1.16 19.89
N GLN A 100 8.91 -0.30 19.06
CA GLN A 100 9.39 -0.66 17.74
C GLN A 100 10.93 -0.63 17.74
N LYS A 101 11.55 -1.78 17.45
CA LYS A 101 13.02 -1.89 17.43
C LYS A 101 13.70 -1.28 16.21
N LEU A 102 13.05 -1.30 15.05
CA LEU A 102 13.59 -0.71 13.82
C LEU A 102 13.30 0.78 13.76
N ASP A 103 14.33 1.58 13.47
CA ASP A 103 14.18 3.02 13.22
C ASP A 103 13.90 3.32 11.74
N TYR A 104 13.58 4.57 11.44
CA TYR A 104 13.39 5.07 10.08
C TYR A 104 14.61 4.83 9.18
N GLY A 105 15.82 4.99 9.72
CA GLY A 105 17.07 4.72 8.99
C GLY A 105 17.14 3.27 8.50
N ASP A 106 16.88 2.32 9.38
CA ASP A 106 16.89 0.88 9.08
C ASP A 106 15.87 0.52 8.00
N ILE A 107 14.66 1.06 8.11
CA ILE A 107 13.59 0.84 7.13
C ILE A 107 14.00 1.37 5.75
N LYS A 108 14.67 2.54 5.70
CA LYS A 108 15.15 3.10 4.44
C LYS A 108 16.29 2.26 3.85
N MET A 109 17.16 1.69 4.69
CA MET A 109 18.19 0.75 4.24
C MET A 109 17.57 -0.50 3.63
N LEU A 110 16.56 -1.11 4.27
CA LEU A 110 15.83 -2.27 3.73
C LEU A 110 15.19 -1.97 2.37
N GLN A 111 14.55 -0.80 2.24
CA GLN A 111 13.99 -0.35 0.96
C GLN A 111 15.07 -0.16 -0.11
N SER A 112 16.22 0.39 0.27
CA SER A 112 17.35 0.63 -0.65
C SER A 112 18.08 -0.67 -1.02
N ALA A 113 18.08 -1.66 -0.14
CA ALA A 113 18.61 -2.99 -0.36
C ALA A 113 17.71 -3.85 -1.27
N GLY A 114 16.52 -3.36 -1.63
CA GLY A 114 15.57 -4.07 -2.48
C GLY A 114 14.74 -5.12 -1.74
N SER A 115 14.66 -5.06 -0.40
CA SER A 115 13.78 -5.94 0.37
C SER A 115 12.33 -5.79 -0.07
N THR A 116 11.64 -6.92 -0.18
CA THR A 116 10.25 -6.93 -0.61
C THR A 116 9.37 -6.30 0.47
N ALA A 117 8.28 -5.64 0.07
CA ALA A 117 7.31 -5.07 1.02
C ALA A 117 6.85 -6.06 2.10
N LYS A 118 6.68 -7.35 1.73
CA LYS A 118 6.32 -8.44 2.65
C LYS A 118 7.40 -8.68 3.70
N GLU A 119 8.67 -8.64 3.32
CA GLU A 119 9.82 -8.81 4.23
C GLU A 119 9.89 -7.65 5.21
N ILE A 120 9.76 -6.41 4.72
CA ILE A 120 9.75 -5.20 5.57
C ILE A 120 8.60 -5.29 6.59
N VAL A 121 7.39 -5.70 6.17
CA VAL A 121 6.25 -5.87 7.09
C VAL A 121 6.53 -6.95 8.12
N ASN A 122 7.13 -8.08 7.72
CA ASN A 122 7.46 -9.18 8.63
C ASN A 122 8.50 -8.74 9.68
N GLU A 123 9.55 -8.04 9.27
CA GLU A 123 10.55 -7.49 10.19
C GLU A 123 9.94 -6.47 11.16
N LEU A 124 9.04 -5.61 10.67
CA LEU A 124 8.33 -4.66 11.52
C LEU A 124 7.46 -5.35 12.58
N VAL A 125 6.83 -6.48 12.22
CA VAL A 125 6.03 -7.29 13.14
C VAL A 125 6.94 -7.96 14.17
N LYS A 126 8.02 -8.62 13.75
CA LYS A 126 9.02 -9.24 14.64
C LYS A 126 9.67 -8.22 15.59
N GLY A 127 9.86 -6.99 15.12
CA GLY A 127 10.42 -5.89 15.91
C GLY A 127 9.42 -5.16 16.82
N ASN A 128 8.13 -5.54 16.82
CA ASN A 128 7.09 -4.89 17.62
C ASN A 128 6.81 -5.66 18.91
N ALA A 129 7.27 -5.13 20.04
CA ALA A 129 7.18 -5.76 21.35
C ALA A 129 5.74 -6.07 21.83
N ASN A 130 4.74 -5.35 21.30
CA ASN A 130 3.36 -5.47 21.72
C ASN A 130 2.47 -6.13 20.66
N PHE A 131 3.01 -6.65 19.57
CA PHE A 131 2.20 -7.21 18.49
C PHE A 131 1.35 -8.40 18.96
N GLU A 132 1.94 -9.35 19.66
CA GLU A 132 1.25 -10.57 20.12
C GLU A 132 0.21 -10.31 21.22
N LYS A 133 0.44 -9.25 22.03
CA LYS A 133 -0.47 -8.81 23.10
C LYS A 133 -1.73 -8.15 22.56
N LYS A 134 -1.69 -7.62 21.33
CA LYS A 134 -2.85 -7.00 20.69
C LYS A 134 -3.94 -8.02 20.43
N THR A 135 -5.18 -7.54 20.42
CA THR A 135 -6.34 -8.30 19.93
C THR A 135 -6.18 -8.65 18.44
N LYS A 136 -6.81 -9.74 17.98
CA LYS A 136 -6.77 -10.17 16.56
C LYS A 136 -7.10 -9.02 15.60
N PHE A 137 -8.20 -8.31 15.86
CA PHE A 137 -8.59 -7.14 15.07
C PHE A 137 -7.50 -6.04 15.06
N SER A 138 -6.84 -5.80 16.19
CA SER A 138 -5.77 -4.80 16.29
C SER A 138 -4.50 -5.23 15.55
N GLN A 139 -4.19 -6.53 15.50
CA GLN A 139 -3.11 -7.11 14.72
C GLN A 139 -3.39 -6.97 13.22
N GLU A 140 -4.58 -7.38 12.76
CA GLU A 140 -5.01 -7.24 11.37
C GLU A 140 -5.01 -5.77 10.93
N LYS A 141 -5.54 -4.87 11.76
CA LYS A 141 -5.51 -3.43 11.51
C LYS A 141 -4.07 -2.90 11.37
N TYR A 142 -3.15 -3.37 12.21
CA TYR A 142 -1.73 -3.01 12.13
C TYR A 142 -1.11 -3.50 10.82
N LEU A 143 -1.30 -4.78 10.48
CA LEU A 143 -0.78 -5.38 9.25
C LEU A 143 -1.32 -4.67 8.01
N LYS A 144 -2.64 -4.43 7.95
CA LYS A 144 -3.28 -3.67 6.86
C LYS A 144 -2.65 -2.29 6.69
N LYS A 145 -2.38 -1.58 7.80
CA LYS A 145 -1.70 -0.27 7.76
C LYS A 145 -0.27 -0.37 7.23
N LYS A 146 0.48 -1.40 7.63
CA LYS A 146 1.88 -1.58 7.19
C LYS A 146 1.97 -2.02 5.73
N ARG A 147 1.19 -3.03 5.31
CA ARG A 147 1.07 -3.45 3.91
C ARG A 147 0.77 -2.28 2.99
N LYS A 148 -0.26 -1.50 3.31
CA LYS A 148 -0.65 -0.28 2.58
C LYS A 148 0.49 0.74 2.43
N ARG A 149 1.39 0.84 3.42
CA ARG A 149 2.52 1.78 3.37
C ARG A 149 3.65 1.26 2.49
N TYR A 150 3.98 -0.03 2.56
CA TYR A 150 5.19 -0.58 1.95
C TYR A 150 4.97 -1.26 0.60
N LEU A 151 3.75 -1.70 0.28
CA LEU A 151 3.44 -2.30 -1.03
C LEU A 151 3.51 -1.31 -2.19
N GLY A 152 3.40 0.00 -1.93
CA GLY A 152 3.53 1.04 -2.96
C GLY A 152 2.47 0.92 -4.08
N LEU A 153 1.33 0.29 -3.81
CA LEU A 153 0.30 0.06 -4.83
C LEU A 153 -0.38 1.35 -5.25
N PHE A 154 -0.53 1.53 -6.56
CA PHE A 154 -1.34 2.58 -7.15
C PHE A 154 -1.99 2.08 -8.45
N SER A 155 -3.02 2.79 -8.92
CA SER A 155 -3.70 2.46 -10.17
C SER A 155 -3.70 3.66 -11.11
N ILE A 156 -3.74 3.38 -12.41
CA ILE A 156 -3.83 4.42 -13.44
C ILE A 156 -5.25 4.43 -13.99
N GLU A 157 -5.97 5.51 -13.68
CA GLU A 157 -7.37 5.69 -14.01
C GLU A 157 -7.55 6.68 -15.15
N ARG A 158 -8.63 6.51 -15.90
CA ARG A 158 -9.00 7.44 -16.96
C ARG A 158 -9.49 8.75 -16.35
N PRO A 159 -9.10 9.92 -16.91
CA PRO A 159 -9.71 11.17 -16.53
C PRO A 159 -11.22 11.15 -16.78
N CYS A 160 -11.98 11.36 -15.72
CA CYS A 160 -13.44 11.45 -15.76
C CYS A 160 -13.85 12.76 -15.07
N SER A 161 -14.84 13.47 -15.64
CA SER A 161 -15.37 14.71 -15.08
C SER A 161 -15.69 14.60 -13.59
N ARG A 162 -16.36 13.51 -13.19
CA ARG A 162 -16.67 13.20 -11.78
C ARG A 162 -15.41 13.21 -10.90
N ILE A 163 -14.36 12.48 -11.31
CA ILE A 163 -13.12 12.36 -10.53
C ILE A 163 -12.36 13.69 -10.52
N LEU A 164 -12.35 14.41 -11.65
CA LEU A 164 -11.71 15.72 -11.75
C LEU A 164 -12.40 16.75 -10.85
N CYS A 165 -13.73 16.82 -10.85
CA CYS A 165 -14.47 17.72 -9.96
C CYS A 165 -14.19 17.41 -8.48
N GLU A 166 -14.16 16.12 -8.11
CA GLU A 166 -13.82 15.70 -6.74
C GLU A 166 -12.39 16.09 -6.36
N LEU A 167 -11.43 15.88 -7.28
CA LEU A 167 -10.03 16.25 -7.08
C LEU A 167 -9.87 17.76 -6.91
N TYR A 168 -10.44 18.55 -7.82
CA TYR A 168 -10.34 20.01 -7.80
C TYR A 168 -11.02 20.61 -6.56
N SER A 169 -12.18 20.09 -6.14
CA SER A 169 -12.87 20.53 -4.92
C SER A 169 -12.04 20.29 -3.65
N LYS A 170 -11.26 19.19 -3.61
CA LYS A 170 -10.36 18.86 -2.50
C LYS A 170 -9.06 19.68 -2.52
N LEU A 171 -8.48 19.90 -3.71
CA LEU A 171 -7.15 20.53 -3.85
C LEU A 171 -7.21 22.06 -3.94
N ARG A 172 -8.22 22.59 -4.64
CA ARG A 172 -8.38 24.00 -5.04
C ARG A 172 -9.84 24.41 -4.84
N ARG A 173 -10.30 24.35 -3.59
CA ARG A 173 -11.68 24.68 -3.24
C ARG A 173 -12.02 26.14 -3.60
N ASP A 174 -11.01 27.02 -3.59
CA ASP A 174 -11.05 28.43 -3.98
C ASP A 174 -11.36 28.69 -5.47
N LYS A 175 -11.11 27.72 -6.35
CA LYS A 175 -11.32 27.87 -7.80
C LYS A 175 -12.58 27.18 -8.33
N CYS A 176 -13.34 26.53 -7.44
CA CYS A 176 -14.51 25.73 -7.81
C CYS A 176 -15.84 26.38 -7.39
N LEU A 177 -15.79 27.50 -6.67
CA LEU A 177 -16.90 28.33 -6.22
C LEU A 177 -16.79 29.71 -6.88
#